data_AF-A0A7Y1V0E3-F1
#
_entry.id   AF-A0A7Y1V0E3-F1
#
_cell.length_a   1.000
_cell.length_b   1.000
_cell.length_c   1.000
_cell.angle_alpha   90.00
_cell.angle_beta   90.00
_cell.angle_gamma   90.00
#
_symmetry.space_group_name_H-M   'P 1'
#
loop_
_entity.id
_entity.type
_entity.pdbx_description
1 polymer ?
#
loop_
_entity_poly.entity_id
_entity_poly.type
_entity_poly.pdbx_seq_one_letter_code
_entity_poly.pdbx_strand_id
1 'polypeptide(L)'
;MYTVAGAVTPIVGDWDGDGADSRGFFRHDGKWFLDSGPTTWFGAPGDLPVVGDWDGDDIDEIGVFRPTLGKWFLTFNFDGIPEQEFYFGDPGDIPVVGDWNENGVDTAAIVRHNQ
;
A
#
# COMPACT_ATOMS: atom_id res chain seq x y z
N MET A 1 6.44 29.64 4.99
CA MET A 1 6.37 28.17 5.15
C MET A 1 4.91 27.80 5.18
N TYR A 2 4.37 27.24 4.10
CA TYR A 2 2.99 26.76 4.08
C TYR A 2 3.02 25.28 4.47
N THR A 3 2.53 24.95 5.66
CA THR A 3 2.11 23.58 5.96
C THR A 3 0.85 23.34 5.13
N VAL A 4 0.95 22.52 4.09
CA VAL A 4 -0.25 22.09 3.36
C VAL A 4 -1.06 21.22 4.31
N ALA A 5 -2.32 21.54 4.53
CA ALA A 5 -3.23 20.69 5.29
C ALA A 5 -3.32 19.32 4.60
N GLY A 6 -2.98 18.25 5.33
CA GLY A 6 -3.07 16.86 4.87
C GLY A 6 -1.94 16.46 3.92
N ALA A 7 -0.84 15.91 4.46
CA ALA A 7 0.15 15.25 3.62
C ALA A 7 -0.51 14.06 2.89
N VAL A 8 -0.26 13.95 1.59
CA VAL A 8 -0.76 12.87 0.73
C VAL A 8 0.41 12.24 -0.02
N THR A 9 0.29 10.94 -0.28
CA THR A 9 1.19 10.18 -1.15
C THR A 9 0.42 9.78 -2.41
N PRO A 10 0.87 10.17 -3.61
CA PRO A 10 0.28 9.66 -4.84
C PRO A 10 0.56 8.17 -4.99
N ILE A 11 -0.40 7.45 -5.55
CA ILE A 11 -0.36 6.01 -5.82
C ILE A 11 -0.97 5.73 -7.19
N VAL A 12 -0.65 4.59 -7.76
CA VAL A 12 -1.18 4.07 -9.03
C VAL A 12 -1.41 2.57 -8.88
N GLY A 13 -2.41 2.05 -9.58
CA GLY A 13 -2.74 0.63 -9.63
C GLY A 13 -4.01 0.37 -10.43
N ASP A 14 -4.23 -0.86 -10.87
CA ASP A 14 -5.44 -1.32 -11.55
C ASP A 14 -6.50 -1.76 -10.51
N TRP A 15 -7.32 -0.82 -10.06
CA TRP A 15 -8.29 -1.07 -8.98
C TRP A 15 -9.57 -1.76 -9.44
N ASP A 16 -9.84 -1.80 -10.75
CA ASP A 16 -11.07 -2.33 -11.35
C ASP A 16 -10.85 -3.52 -12.28
N GLY A 17 -9.60 -3.98 -12.41
CA GLY A 17 -9.22 -5.18 -13.16
C GLY A 17 -9.39 -5.02 -14.67
N ASP A 18 -9.24 -3.80 -15.18
CA ASP A 18 -9.41 -3.52 -16.62
C ASP A 18 -8.09 -3.64 -17.41
N GLY A 19 -6.99 -3.91 -16.71
CA GLY A 19 -5.63 -4.04 -17.21
C GLY A 19 -4.90 -2.71 -17.35
N ALA A 20 -5.45 -1.59 -16.87
CA ALA A 20 -4.82 -0.28 -16.93
C ALA A 20 -4.76 0.42 -15.56
N ASP A 21 -3.56 0.86 -15.18
CA ASP A 21 -3.38 1.63 -13.94
C ASP A 21 -4.21 2.92 -13.93
N SER A 22 -4.92 3.11 -12.83
CA SER A 22 -5.63 4.33 -12.47
C SER A 22 -4.94 5.04 -11.30
N ARG A 23 -5.10 6.36 -11.25
CA ARG A 23 -4.46 7.21 -10.23
C ARG A 23 -5.19 7.14 -8.89
N GLY A 24 -4.46 7.37 -7.81
CA GLY A 24 -5.04 7.60 -6.49
C GLY A 24 -4.13 8.43 -5.58
N PHE A 25 -4.57 8.64 -4.35
CA PHE A 25 -3.72 9.15 -3.29
C PHE A 25 -4.12 8.61 -1.92
N PHE A 26 -3.09 8.31 -1.11
CA PHE A 26 -3.23 8.02 0.31
C PHE A 26 -3.05 9.31 1.11
N ARG A 27 -4.00 9.64 1.98
CA ARG A 27 -3.86 10.70 2.97
C ARG A 27 -3.33 10.09 4.26
N HIS A 28 -2.29 10.69 4.83
CA HIS A 28 -1.58 10.16 6.00
C HIS A 28 -2.38 10.14 7.32
N ASP A 29 -3.70 10.33 7.27
CA ASP A 29 -4.62 9.99 8.35
C ASP A 29 -5.31 8.61 8.16
N GLY A 30 -4.91 7.85 7.13
CA GLY A 30 -5.43 6.50 6.85
C GLY A 30 -6.48 6.45 5.76
N LYS A 31 -6.75 7.54 5.04
CA LYS A 31 -7.80 7.58 4.01
C LYS A 31 -7.25 7.41 2.60
N TRP A 32 -7.86 6.51 1.84
CA TRP A 32 -7.52 6.22 0.44
C TRP A 32 -8.57 6.82 -0.51
N PHE A 33 -8.10 7.38 -1.62
CA PHE A 33 -8.92 7.89 -2.71
C PHE A 33 -8.39 7.31 -4.02
N LEU A 34 -9.11 6.37 -4.60
CA LEU A 34 -8.75 5.67 -5.83
C LEU A 34 -9.69 6.12 -6.95
N ASP A 35 -9.13 6.52 -8.11
CA ASP A 35 -9.92 6.67 -9.34
C ASP A 35 -10.29 5.28 -9.84
N SER A 36 -11.46 5.09 -10.45
CA SER A 36 -12.08 3.78 -10.78
C SER A 36 -12.23 2.75 -9.63
N GLY A 37 -11.63 2.97 -8.46
CA GLY A 37 -11.76 2.16 -7.26
C GLY A 37 -12.55 2.81 -6.11
N PRO A 38 -12.55 2.18 -4.92
CA PRO A 38 -13.26 2.69 -3.74
C PRO A 38 -12.53 3.84 -3.03
N THR A 39 -13.29 4.62 -2.27
CA THR A 39 -12.76 5.48 -1.20
C THR A 39 -12.94 4.78 0.13
N THR A 40 -11.84 4.46 0.82
CA THR A 40 -11.88 3.65 2.05
C THR A 40 -10.91 4.16 3.13
N TRP A 41 -11.00 3.58 4.33
CA TRP A 41 -10.10 3.82 5.44
C TRP A 41 -9.27 2.56 5.70
N PHE A 42 -7.95 2.69 5.60
CA PHE A 42 -7.02 1.62 5.91
C PHE A 42 -5.66 2.18 6.30
N GLY A 43 -5.16 1.77 7.47
CA GLY A 43 -3.94 2.29 8.08
C GLY A 43 -4.15 3.42 9.09
N ALA A 44 -3.05 3.90 9.64
CA ALA A 44 -3.00 4.90 10.70
C ALA A 44 -1.93 5.98 10.43
N PRO A 45 -1.93 7.09 11.19
CA PRO A 45 -0.89 8.11 11.06
C PRO A 45 0.52 7.53 11.23
N GLY A 46 1.39 7.83 10.25
CA GLY A 46 2.77 7.35 10.20
C GLY A 46 2.97 6.06 9.41
N ASP A 47 1.90 5.41 8.97
CA ASP A 47 1.99 4.28 8.05
C ASP A 47 2.36 4.76 6.63
N LEU A 48 3.09 3.90 5.91
CA LEU A 48 3.49 4.10 4.52
C LEU A 48 2.59 3.24 3.60
N PRO A 49 1.96 3.83 2.57
CA PRO A 49 1.09 3.09 1.67
C PRO A 49 1.90 2.17 0.76
N VAL A 50 1.32 1.03 0.44
CA VAL A 50 1.81 0.07 -0.58
C VAL A 50 0.64 -0.40 -1.43
N VAL A 51 0.93 -0.79 -2.67
CA VAL A 51 -0.03 -1.24 -3.67
C VAL A 51 0.56 -2.45 -4.39
N GLY A 52 -0.27 -3.43 -4.69
CA GLY A 52 0.06 -4.59 -5.50
C GLY A 52 -1.08 -5.60 -5.50
N ASP A 53 -1.02 -6.56 -6.40
CA ASP A 53 -1.92 -7.72 -6.46
C ASP A 53 -1.51 -8.74 -5.40
N TRP A 54 -2.20 -8.74 -4.25
CA TRP A 54 -1.81 -9.55 -3.12
C TRP A 54 -2.36 -10.98 -3.18
N ASP A 55 -3.45 -11.20 -3.90
CA ASP A 55 -4.18 -12.47 -3.90
C ASP A 55 -4.12 -13.23 -5.24
N GLY A 56 -3.53 -12.62 -6.26
CA GLY A 56 -3.20 -13.18 -7.56
C GLY A 56 -4.37 -13.21 -8.54
N ASP A 57 -5.27 -12.23 -8.45
CA ASP A 57 -6.44 -12.13 -9.32
C ASP A 57 -6.29 -11.10 -10.46
N ASP A 58 -5.08 -10.59 -10.65
CA ASP A 58 -4.68 -9.54 -11.60
C ASP A 58 -5.30 -8.15 -11.28
N ILE A 59 -5.78 -7.91 -10.06
CA ILE A 59 -6.27 -6.60 -9.57
C ILE A 59 -5.31 -6.07 -8.49
N ASP A 60 -4.97 -4.79 -8.55
CA ASP A 60 -4.16 -4.17 -7.50
C ASP A 60 -5.02 -3.82 -6.28
N GLU A 61 -4.56 -4.21 -5.08
CA GLU A 61 -5.15 -3.72 -3.83
C GLU A 61 -4.20 -2.91 -2.97
N ILE A 62 -4.67 -2.54 -1.78
CA ILE A 62 -3.99 -1.59 -0.90
C ILE A 62 -3.41 -2.29 0.33
N GLY A 63 -2.26 -1.79 0.76
CA GLY A 63 -1.64 -2.19 2.00
C GLY A 63 -0.98 -1.01 2.70
N VAL A 64 -0.56 -1.24 3.93
CA VAL A 64 0.33 -0.32 4.65
C VAL A 64 1.48 -1.04 5.33
N PHE A 65 2.66 -0.43 5.27
CA PHE A 65 3.77 -0.75 6.15
C PHE A 65 3.80 0.24 7.31
N ARG A 66 3.86 -0.29 8.54
CA ARG A 66 4.02 0.48 9.77
C ARG A 66 5.50 0.47 10.18
N PRO A 67 6.27 1.52 9.90
CA PRO A 67 7.72 1.51 10.11
C PRO A 67 8.07 1.36 11.59
N THR A 68 7.27 1.91 12.49
CA THR A 68 7.51 1.83 13.93
C THR A 68 7.50 0.40 14.49
N LEU A 69 6.90 -0.55 13.76
CA LEU A 69 6.81 -1.96 14.15
C LEU A 69 7.53 -2.92 13.18
N GLY A 70 7.96 -2.46 12.00
CA GLY A 70 8.39 -3.37 10.93
C GLY A 70 7.27 -4.30 10.46
N LYS A 71 6.01 -3.83 10.50
CA LYS A 71 4.82 -4.66 10.31
C LYS A 71 4.02 -4.22 9.08
N TRP A 72 3.58 -5.19 8.29
CA TRP A 72 2.74 -5.02 7.11
C TRP A 72 1.30 -5.38 7.45
N PHE A 73 0.37 -4.67 6.83
CA PHE A 73 -1.06 -4.91 6.86
C PHE A 73 -1.56 -4.80 5.43
N LEU A 74 -2.15 -5.85 4.87
CA LEU A 74 -2.65 -5.89 3.50
C LEU A 74 -4.15 -6.16 3.52
N THR A 75 -4.90 -5.54 2.61
CA THR A 75 -6.32 -5.83 2.42
C THR A 75 -6.67 -6.07 0.97
N PHE A 76 -7.50 -7.08 0.71
CA PHE A 76 -7.84 -7.57 -0.65
C PHE A 76 -9.24 -7.11 -1.09
N ASN A 77 -10.06 -6.61 -0.16
CA ASN A 77 -11.47 -6.31 -0.41
C ASN A 77 -11.83 -4.84 -0.09
N PHE A 78 -10.85 -4.03 0.32
CA PHE A 78 -10.97 -2.61 0.66
C PHE A 78 -11.96 -2.30 1.82
N ASP A 79 -12.32 -3.27 2.65
CA ASP A 79 -13.30 -3.12 3.75
C ASP A 79 -12.74 -2.44 5.01
N GLY A 80 -11.42 -2.20 5.03
CA GLY A 80 -10.70 -1.55 6.12
C GLY A 80 -10.17 -2.52 7.18
N ILE A 81 -10.33 -3.82 6.99
CA ILE A 81 -9.83 -4.89 7.84
C ILE A 81 -8.68 -5.59 7.10
N PRO A 82 -7.51 -5.78 7.72
CA PRO A 82 -6.42 -6.50 7.07
C PRO A 82 -6.73 -8.00 6.98
N GLU A 83 -6.67 -8.56 5.78
CA GLU A 83 -6.66 -10.01 5.56
C GLU A 83 -5.31 -10.63 5.90
N GLN A 84 -4.21 -9.89 5.67
CA GLN A 84 -2.87 -10.36 5.97
C GLN A 84 -2.10 -9.37 6.84
N GLU A 85 -1.44 -9.91 7.87
CA GLU A 85 -0.54 -9.15 8.73
C GLU A 85 0.73 -9.94 9.02
N PHE A 86 1.90 -9.33 8.82
CA PHE A 86 3.18 -9.99 9.08
C PHE A 86 4.30 -9.00 9.37
N TYR A 87 5.41 -9.49 9.94
CA TYR A 87 6.61 -8.70 10.18
C TYR A 87 7.63 -8.94 9.08
N PHE A 88 8.11 -7.86 8.48
CA PHE A 88 9.19 -7.90 7.50
C PHE A 88 9.81 -6.50 7.36
N GLY A 89 11.10 -6.38 7.71
CA GLY A 89 11.79 -5.10 7.83
C GLY A 89 11.93 -4.62 9.28
N ASP A 90 12.69 -3.54 9.43
CA ASP A 90 13.00 -2.88 10.70
C ASP A 90 12.54 -1.41 10.68
N PRO A 91 12.46 -0.74 11.84
CA PRO A 91 12.21 0.68 11.89
C PRO A 91 13.19 1.51 11.06
N GLY A 92 12.66 2.24 10.08
CA GLY A 92 13.41 3.08 9.16
C GLY A 92 13.60 2.50 7.76
N ASP A 93 13.20 1.25 7.53
CA ASP A 93 13.15 0.69 6.19
C ASP A 93 12.02 1.31 5.34
N ILE A 94 12.22 1.30 4.03
CA ILE A 94 11.22 1.75 3.04
C ILE A 94 10.59 0.51 2.40
N PRO A 95 9.25 0.39 2.38
CA PRO A 95 8.59 -0.74 1.75
C PRO A 95 8.68 -0.62 0.21
N VAL A 96 8.84 -1.75 -0.45
CA VAL A 96 8.71 -1.90 -1.90
C VAL A 96 7.89 -3.17 -2.18
N VAL A 97 7.21 -3.21 -3.31
CA VAL A 97 6.30 -4.29 -3.70
C VAL A 97 6.63 -4.70 -5.12
N GLY A 98 6.39 -5.97 -5.44
CA GLY A 98 6.46 -6.49 -6.79
C GLY A 98 6.36 -8.01 -6.82
N ASP A 99 6.07 -8.55 -7.99
CA ASP A 99 6.18 -9.97 -8.29
C ASP A 99 7.66 -10.31 -8.56
N TRP A 100 8.36 -10.73 -7.51
CA TRP A 100 9.79 -11.03 -7.58
C TRP A 100 10.10 -12.41 -8.17
N ASN A 101 9.09 -13.28 -8.31
CA ASN A 101 9.28 -14.67 -8.71
C ASN A 101 8.44 -15.09 -9.94
N GLU A 102 7.80 -14.13 -10.60
CA GLU A 102 6.98 -14.30 -11.81
C GLU A 102 5.79 -15.25 -11.59
N ASN A 103 5.19 -15.24 -10.40
CA ASN A 103 4.04 -16.09 -10.08
C ASN A 103 2.68 -15.37 -10.20
N GLY A 104 2.67 -14.10 -10.60
CA GLY A 104 1.47 -13.27 -10.68
C GLY A 104 0.97 -12.79 -9.32
N VAL A 105 1.80 -12.80 -8.27
CA VAL A 105 1.44 -12.27 -6.95
C VAL A 105 2.52 -11.32 -6.49
N ASP A 106 2.13 -10.10 -6.18
CA ASP A 106 3.01 -9.11 -5.61
C ASP A 106 3.34 -9.44 -4.15
N THR A 107 4.61 -9.29 -3.77
CA THR A 107 5.05 -9.56 -2.40
C THR A 107 5.99 -8.47 -1.86
N ALA A 108 6.10 -8.42 -0.54
CA ALA A 108 6.83 -7.38 0.17
C ALA A 108 8.37 -7.49 0.01
N ALA A 109 9.01 -6.34 -0.23
CA ALA A 109 10.44 -6.08 -0.18
C ALA A 109 10.75 -4.87 0.71
N ILE A 110 12.01 -4.71 1.13
CA ILE A 110 12.47 -3.53 1.88
C ILE A 110 13.72 -2.91 1.28
N VAL A 111 13.81 -1.59 1.35
CA VAL A 111 15.03 -0.83 1.03
C VAL A 111 15.59 -0.23 2.31
N ARG A 112 16.90 -0.44 2.52
CA ARG A 112 17.63 0.02 3.69
C ARG A 112 18.77 0.94 3.27
N HIS A 113 18.75 2.19 3.74
CA HIS A 113 19.70 3.22 3.31
C HIS A 113 21.17 3.03 3.76
N ASN A 114 21.48 1.98 4.52
CA ASN A 114 22.80 1.77 5.13
C ASN A 114 23.49 0.46 4.70
N GLN A 115 23.10 -0.12 3.56
CA GLN A 115 23.75 -1.30 2.98
C GLN A 115 23.99 -1.13 1.48
#